data_AF-A0A812QY40-F1
#
_entry.id   AF-A0A812QY40-F1
#
_cell.length_a   1.000
_cell.length_b   1.000
_cell.length_c   1.000
_cell.angle_alpha   90.00
_cell.angle_beta   90.00
_cell.angle_gamma   90.00
#
_symmetry.space_group_name_H-M   'P 1'
#
loop_
_entity.id
_entity.type
_entity.pdbx_description
1 polymer ?
#
loop_
_entity_poly.entity_id
_entity_poly.type
_entity_poly.pdbx_seq_one_letter_code
_entity_poly.pdbx_strand_id
1 'polypeptide(L)'
;MAHDSLYPSVAAKGDVIFVGGNIATTSYLKMNGHLSYTKDGEFQFIDDARWVAEICLWAPWVHLGILEAQATSELLSLDAPKFCSILAERSDTHHAASSYARRFVSVVQRQSRKSALSDVFLDEGGELASLE
;
A
#
# COMPACT_ATOMS: atom_id res chain seq x y z
N MET A 1 3.19 20.82 3.95
CA MET A 1 2.04 20.30 4.73
C MET A 1 1.37 19.15 3.98
N ALA A 2 0.61 19.35 2.90
CA ALA A 2 0.08 18.22 2.10
C ALA A 2 1.11 17.56 1.15
N HIS A 3 2.07 18.34 0.63
CA HIS A 3 3.08 17.85 -0.31
C HIS A 3 4.19 16.98 0.32
N ASP A 4 4.26 16.92 1.65
CA ASP A 4 5.33 16.20 2.36
C ASP A 4 4.97 14.74 2.68
N SER A 5 3.68 14.38 2.58
CA SER A 5 3.25 12.99 2.76
C SER A 5 3.50 12.16 1.52
N LEU A 6 3.46 12.77 0.33
CA LEU A 6 3.59 12.09 -0.96
C LEU A 6 4.89 12.53 -1.64
N TYR A 7 5.83 11.61 -1.85
CA TYR A 7 7.13 11.94 -2.42
C TYR A 7 7.62 10.86 -3.38
N PRO A 8 8.38 11.22 -4.44
CA PRO A 8 8.99 10.25 -5.32
C PRO A 8 10.17 9.55 -4.61
N SER A 9 10.35 8.27 -4.91
CA SER A 9 11.52 7.49 -4.52
C SER A 9 12.04 6.69 -5.71
N VAL A 10 13.35 6.43 -5.73
CA VAL A 10 14.01 5.67 -6.79
C VAL A 10 14.76 4.52 -6.14
N ALA A 11 14.65 3.33 -6.73
CA ALA A 11 15.33 2.12 -6.29
C ALA A 11 16.12 1.55 -7.47
N ALA A 12 17.40 1.24 -7.26
CA ALA A 12 18.22 0.51 -8.22
C ALA A 12 17.90 -0.99 -8.18
N LYS A 13 18.38 -1.72 -9.19
CA LYS A 13 18.25 -3.18 -9.19
C LYS A 13 18.93 -3.79 -7.96
N GLY A 14 18.20 -4.62 -7.22
CA GLY A 14 18.63 -5.27 -5.99
C GLY A 14 18.36 -4.46 -4.72
N ASP A 15 17.86 -3.22 -4.84
CA ASP A 15 17.46 -2.44 -3.67
C ASP A 15 16.18 -3.06 -3.06
N VAL A 16 16.23 -3.26 -1.75
CA VAL A 16 15.09 -3.72 -0.97
C VAL A 16 14.34 -2.49 -0.42
N ILE A 17 13.08 -2.34 -0.83
CA ILE A 17 12.21 -1.23 -0.43
C ILE A 17 11.68 -1.46 0.99
N PHE A 18 11.23 -2.67 1.29
CA PHE A 18 10.89 -3.08 2.66
C PHE A 18 11.07 -4.59 2.87
N VAL A 19 11.15 -4.97 4.14
CA VAL A 19 11.30 -6.36 4.60
C VAL A 19 10.18 -6.71 5.57
N GLY A 20 9.73 -7.95 5.51
CA GLY A 20 8.73 -8.49 6.42
C GLY A 20 9.16 -8.43 7.88
N GLY A 21 8.20 -8.22 8.78
CA GLY A 21 8.43 -8.06 10.22
C GLY A 21 8.63 -6.61 10.66
N ASN A 22 8.90 -5.68 9.74
CA ASN A 22 8.98 -4.25 10.06
C ASN A 22 7.60 -3.60 10.08
N ILE A 23 7.41 -2.63 10.98
CA ILE A 23 6.19 -1.81 11.02
C ILE A 23 6.09 -1.04 9.70
N ALA A 24 4.94 -1.16 9.03
CA ALA A 24 4.67 -0.45 7.79
C ALA A 24 4.16 0.97 8.11
N THR A 25 4.90 1.98 7.65
CA THR A 25 4.54 3.39 7.80
C THR A 25 4.41 4.12 6.46
N THR A 26 4.68 3.42 5.35
CA THR A 26 4.68 3.98 4.01
C THR A 26 4.00 3.01 3.05
N SER A 27 3.09 3.55 2.23
CA SER A 27 2.49 2.85 1.09
C SER A 27 3.19 3.26 -0.20
N TYR A 28 3.25 2.38 -1.19
CA TYR A 28 4.03 2.56 -2.41
C TYR A 28 3.18 2.33 -3.66
N LEU A 29 3.35 3.19 -4.65
CA LEU A 29 2.78 3.00 -5.98
C LEU A 29 3.93 2.91 -7.00
N LYS A 30 3.96 1.84 -7.80
CA LYS A 30 4.96 1.70 -8.87
C LYS A 30 4.64 2.68 -10.00
N MET A 31 5.59 3.55 -10.34
CA MET A 31 5.46 4.49 -11.45
C MET A 31 6.14 3.96 -12.72
N ASN A 32 7.35 3.42 -12.58
CA ASN A 32 8.12 2.85 -13.68
C ASN A 32 9.06 1.73 -13.17
N GLY A 33 9.53 0.88 -14.08
CA GLY A 33 10.46 -0.21 -13.78
C GLY A 33 9.78 -1.51 -13.35
N HIS A 34 10.52 -2.35 -12.62
CA HIS A 34 10.07 -3.67 -12.20
C HIS A 34 10.31 -3.84 -10.71
N LEU A 35 9.22 -4.08 -9.97
CA LEU A 35 9.26 -4.45 -8.56
C LEU A 35 8.75 -5.88 -8.42
N SER A 36 9.36 -6.62 -7.50
CA SER A 36 8.89 -7.93 -7.08
C SER A 36 8.48 -7.91 -5.61
N TYR A 37 7.41 -8.62 -5.30
CA TYR A 37 7.02 -8.94 -3.95
C TYR A 37 7.17 -10.43 -3.70
N THR A 38 7.85 -10.77 -2.61
CA THR A 38 8.06 -12.16 -2.20
C THR A 38 7.51 -12.38 -0.79
N LYS A 39 6.62 -13.34 -0.61
CA LYS A 39 6.05 -13.72 0.69
C LYS A 39 5.93 -15.23 0.78
N ASP A 40 6.39 -15.83 1.89
CA ASP A 40 6.30 -17.28 2.14
C ASP A 40 6.89 -18.15 1.01
N GLY A 41 7.89 -17.63 0.27
CA GLY A 41 8.50 -18.29 -0.89
C GLY A 41 7.77 -18.07 -2.21
N GLU A 42 6.58 -17.45 -2.21
CA GLU A 42 5.85 -17.06 -3.41
C GLU A 42 6.35 -15.72 -3.94
N PHE A 43 6.69 -15.68 -5.23
CA PHE A 43 7.21 -14.51 -5.92
C PHE A 43 6.17 -13.98 -6.92
N GLN A 44 5.94 -12.68 -6.92
CA GLN A 44 5.11 -12.01 -7.93
C GLN A 44 5.69 -10.66 -8.34
N PHE A 45 5.49 -10.29 -9.60
CA PHE A 45 5.76 -8.92 -10.05
C PHE A 45 4.62 -7.99 -9.63
N ILE A 46 4.96 -6.72 -9.37
CA ILE A 46 3.98 -5.67 -9.11
C ILE A 46 3.49 -5.08 -10.42
N ASP A 47 2.19 -5.20 -10.66
CA ASP A 47 1.51 -4.61 -11.81
C ASP A 47 1.49 -3.06 -11.73
N ASP A 48 1.28 -2.42 -12.87
CA ASP A 48 1.12 -0.97 -12.92
C ASP A 48 -0.15 -0.54 -12.14
N ALA A 49 -0.10 0.67 -11.56
CA ALA A 49 -1.20 1.28 -10.82
C ALA A 49 -1.69 0.52 -9.56
N ARG A 50 -0.96 -0.50 -9.10
CA ARG A 50 -1.27 -1.22 -7.85
C ARG A 50 -0.51 -0.61 -6.67
N TRP A 51 -1.25 -0.30 -5.61
CA TRP A 51 -0.66 0.06 -4.33
C TRP A 51 -0.07 -1.16 -3.62
N VAL A 52 1.08 -0.96 -2.98
CA VAL A 52 1.73 -1.91 -2.09
C VAL A 52 1.75 -1.32 -0.69
N ALA A 53 1.35 -2.13 0.29
CA ALA A 53 1.18 -1.77 1.69
C ALA A 53 0.12 -0.69 1.95
N GLU A 54 -0.89 -0.55 1.08
CA GLU A 54 -1.99 0.42 1.25
C GLU A 54 -2.67 0.31 2.62
N ILE A 55 -2.79 -0.91 3.14
CA ILE A 55 -3.39 -1.19 4.44
C ILE A 55 -2.77 -0.39 5.59
N CYS A 56 -1.50 0.00 5.50
CA CYS A 56 -0.86 0.79 6.56
C CYS A 56 -1.41 2.22 6.68
N LEU A 57 -2.12 2.70 5.65
CA LEU A 57 -2.85 3.97 5.69
C LEU A 57 -4.10 3.87 6.59
N TRP A 58 -4.66 2.67 6.76
CA TRP A 58 -6.00 2.47 7.32
C TRP A 58 -6.01 1.66 8.62
N ALA A 59 -4.99 0.84 8.84
CA ALA A 59 -4.83 0.01 10.03
C ALA A 59 -3.35 -0.18 10.39
N PRO A 60 -3.02 -0.42 11.67
CA PRO A 60 -1.68 -0.84 12.06
C PRO A 60 -1.26 -2.09 11.28
N TRP A 61 -0.08 -2.03 10.68
CA TRP A 61 0.39 -3.09 9.81
C TRP A 61 1.87 -3.37 10.01
N VAL A 62 2.23 -4.64 9.80
CA VAL A 62 3.61 -5.12 9.75
C VAL A 62 3.77 -5.78 8.40
N HIS A 63 4.83 -5.42 7.68
CA HIS A 63 5.09 -6.01 6.37
C HIS A 63 5.16 -7.54 6.50
N LEU A 64 4.52 -8.23 5.56
CA LEU A 64 4.43 -9.69 5.56
C LEU A 64 5.41 -10.33 4.55
N GLY A 65 5.92 -9.55 3.61
CA GLY A 65 6.88 -10.00 2.60
C GLY A 65 7.99 -9.00 2.35
N ILE A 66 8.73 -9.23 1.28
CA ILE A 66 9.86 -8.39 0.84
C ILE A 66 9.47 -7.73 -0.47
N LEU A 67 9.57 -6.41 -0.56
CA LEU A 67 9.45 -5.67 -1.80
C LEU A 67 10.85 -5.26 -2.27
N GLU A 68 11.22 -5.68 -3.47
CA GLU A 68 12.56 -5.48 -4.06
C GLU A 68 12.46 -4.96 -5.49
N ALA A 69 13.37 -4.07 -5.87
CA ALA A 69 13.50 -3.59 -7.23
C ALA A 69 14.30 -4.56 -8.10
N GLN A 70 13.68 -5.05 -9.18
CA GLN A 70 14.30 -5.96 -10.15
C GLN A 70 14.98 -5.22 -11.32
N ALA A 71 14.71 -3.92 -11.44
CA ALA A 71 15.35 -2.97 -12.33
C ALA A 71 15.36 -1.59 -11.66
N THR A 72 16.07 -0.62 -12.23
CA THR A 72 15.90 0.79 -11.81
C THR A 72 14.42 1.15 -11.92
N SER A 73 13.82 1.48 -10.78
CA SER A 73 12.38 1.65 -10.63
C SER A 73 12.09 2.95 -9.91
N GLU A 74 11.02 3.61 -10.36
CA GLU A 74 10.51 4.83 -9.74
C GLU A 74 9.21 4.48 -9.03
N LEU A 75 9.10 4.92 -7.78
CA LEU A 75 7.94 4.73 -6.94
C LEU A 75 7.44 6.08 -6.45
N LEU A 76 6.14 6.13 -6.18
CA LEU A 76 5.53 7.20 -5.41
C LEU A 76 5.23 6.65 -4.01
N SER A 77 5.82 7.28 -3.00
CA SER A 77 5.72 6.86 -1.61
C SER A 77 4.76 7.77 -0.85
N LEU A 78 3.89 7.18 -0.04
CA LEU A 78 2.92 7.88 0.80
C LEU A 78 3.16 7.55 2.27
N ASP A 79 3.64 8.53 3.04
CA ASP A 79 3.86 8.48 4.49
C ASP A 79 2.51 8.47 5.22
N ALA A 80 2.18 7.34 5.85
CA ALA A 80 0.87 7.11 6.46
C ALA A 80 0.58 8.08 7.62
N PRO A 81 1.48 8.28 8.61
CA PRO A 81 1.24 9.25 9.68
C PRO A 81 0.98 10.67 9.18
N LYS A 82 1.79 11.17 8.23
CA LYS A 82 1.58 12.51 7.66
C LYS A 82 0.28 12.58 6.88
N PHE A 83 0.01 11.59 6.04
CA PHE A 83 -1.22 11.53 5.25
C PHE A 83 -2.48 11.54 6.11
N CYS A 84 -2.53 10.70 7.15
CA CYS A 84 -3.64 10.66 8.10
C CYS A 84 -3.82 11.99 8.85
N SER A 85 -2.70 12.66 9.19
CA SER A 85 -2.74 13.98 9.83
C SER A 85 -3.38 15.03 8.91
N ILE A 86 -2.99 15.05 7.62
CA ILE A 86 -3.55 15.95 6.61
C ILE A 86 -5.05 15.70 6.42
N LEU A 87 -5.45 14.42 6.31
CA LEU A 87 -6.87 14.07 6.13
C LEU A 87 -7.74 14.52 7.32
N ALA A 88 -7.18 14.52 8.52
CA ALA A 88 -7.86 14.94 9.75
C ALA A 88 -8.02 16.47 9.89
N GLU A 89 -7.34 17.27 9.07
CA GLU A 89 -7.42 18.74 9.14
C GLU A 89 -8.80 19.29 8.76
N ARG A 90 -9.57 18.55 7.94
CA ARG A 90 -10.92 18.95 7.53
C ARG A 90 -11.91 17.81 7.72
N SER A 91 -13.13 18.16 8.15
CA SER A 91 -14.17 17.16 8.44
C SER A 91 -14.64 16.39 7.20
N ASP A 92 -14.66 17.05 6.03
CA ASP A 92 -15.05 16.45 4.76
C ASP A 92 -14.05 15.38 4.30
N THR A 93 -12.76 15.71 4.27
CA THR A 93 -11.68 14.77 3.93
C THR A 93 -11.57 13.63 4.94
N HIS A 94 -11.68 13.95 6.23
CA HIS A 94 -11.65 12.93 7.29
C HIS A 94 -12.82 11.95 7.16
N HIS A 95 -14.03 12.45 6.87
CA HIS A 95 -15.21 11.61 6.70
C HIS A 95 -15.08 10.70 5.46
N ALA A 96 -14.66 11.27 4.33
CA ALA A 96 -14.46 10.52 3.10
C ALA A 96 -13.40 9.41 3.29
N ALA A 97 -12.24 9.76 3.84
CA ALA A 97 -11.17 8.79 4.11
C ALA A 97 -11.59 7.73 5.13
N SER A 98 -12.28 8.12 6.21
CA SER A 98 -12.80 7.16 7.20
C SER A 98 -13.81 6.18 6.60
N SER A 99 -14.68 6.66 5.70
CA SER A 99 -15.64 5.80 4.98
C SER A 99 -14.91 4.77 4.11
N TYR A 100 -13.94 5.24 3.32
CA TYR A 100 -13.09 4.37 2.50
C TYR A 100 -12.30 3.36 3.34
N ALA A 101 -11.60 3.82 4.38
CA ALA A 101 -10.79 2.99 5.27
C ALA A 101 -11.60 1.84 5.88
N ARG A 102 -12.83 2.10 6.34
CA ARG A 102 -13.73 1.07 6.88
C ARG A 102 -14.11 0.04 5.82
N ARG A 103 -14.40 0.47 4.60
CA ARG A 103 -14.73 -0.42 3.47
C ARG A 103 -13.52 -1.28 3.12
N PHE A 104 -12.36 -0.67 2.93
CA PHE A 104 -11.09 -1.34 2.64
C PHE A 104 -10.78 -2.41 3.69
N VAL A 105 -10.77 -2.05 4.98
CA VAL A 105 -10.47 -3.00 6.06
C VAL A 105 -11.51 -4.13 6.11
N SER A 106 -12.79 -3.85 5.85
CA SER A 106 -13.82 -4.89 5.77
C SER A 106 -13.57 -5.87 4.62
N VAL A 107 -13.15 -5.39 3.45
CA VAL A 107 -12.80 -6.25 2.30
C VAL A 107 -11.60 -7.11 2.64
N VAL A 108 -10.53 -6.51 3.19
CA VAL A 108 -9.33 -7.26 3.59
C VAL A 108 -9.63 -8.33 4.64
N GLN A 109 -10.43 -8.01 5.67
CA GLN A 109 -10.84 -8.99 6.69
C GLN A 109 -11.68 -10.13 6.11
N ARG A 110 -12.44 -9.89 5.05
CA ARG A 110 -13.19 -10.94 4.36
C ARG A 110 -12.26 -11.81 3.51
N GLN A 111 -11.31 -11.20 2.79
CA GLN A 111 -10.30 -11.91 2.00
C GLN A 111 -9.40 -12.78 2.89
N SER A 112 -9.05 -12.30 4.08
CA SER A 112 -8.21 -13.03 5.05
C SER A 112 -8.83 -14.33 5.57
N ARG A 113 -10.14 -14.52 5.40
CA ARG A 113 -10.83 -15.78 5.73
C ARG A 113 -10.67 -16.84 4.64
N LYS A 114 -10.36 -16.42 3.41
CA LYS A 114 -10.23 -17.30 2.24
C LYS A 114 -8.76 -17.59 1.91
N SER A 115 -7.87 -16.64 2.17
CA SER A 115 -6.45 -16.68 1.81
C SER A 115 -5.58 -15.99 2.85
N ALA A 116 -4.28 -16.24 2.81
CA ALA A 116 -3.33 -15.55 3.68
C ALA A 116 -3.26 -14.06 3.32
N LEU A 117 -3.13 -13.20 4.34
CA LEU A 117 -2.92 -11.77 4.16
C LEU A 117 -1.61 -11.48 3.39
N SER A 118 -1.55 -10.35 2.71
CA SER A 118 -0.42 -9.89 1.89
C SER A 118 -0.22 -8.38 2.03
N ASP A 119 0.93 -7.84 1.65
CA ASP A 119 1.12 -6.39 1.47
C ASP A 119 0.52 -5.88 0.16
N VAL A 120 0.15 -6.78 -0.75
CA VAL A 120 -0.41 -6.46 -2.07
C VAL A 120 -1.85 -6.95 -2.10
N PHE A 121 -2.80 -6.02 -2.20
CA PHE A 121 -4.23 -6.32 -2.21
C PHE A 121 -4.82 -6.15 -3.61
N LEU A 122 -5.76 -7.03 -3.95
CA LEU A 122 -6.56 -6.95 -5.16
C LEU A 122 -7.96 -6.49 -4.78
N ASP A 123 -8.47 -5.46 -5.46
CA ASP A 123 -9.90 -5.15 -5.46
C ASP A 123 -10.61 -6.11 -6.44
N GLU A 124 -10.72 -7.38 -6.05
CA GLU A 124 -11.41 -8.39 -6.85
C GLU A 124 -12.89 -8.02 -6.99
N GLY A 125 -13.29 -7.61 -8.20
CA GLY A 125 -14.68 -7.29 -8.52
C GLY A 125 -15.07 -5.81 -8.37
N GLY A 126 -14.11 -4.91 -8.14
CA GLY A 126 -14.40 -3.49 -8.01
C GLY A 126 -15.26 -3.18 -6.77
N GLU A 127 -15.17 -3.97 -5.71
CA GLU A 127 -15.99 -3.79 -4.50
C GLU A 127 -15.70 -2.44 -3.83
N LEU A 128 -14.50 -1.88 -4.02
CA LEU A 128 -14.17 -0.54 -3.57
C LEU A 128 -14.70 0.55 -4.53
N ALA A 129 -14.75 0.28 -5.84
CA ALA A 129 -15.17 1.22 -6.88
C ALA A 129 -16.69 1.21 -7.20
N SER A 130 -17.42 0.14 -6.85
CA SER A 130 -18.83 -0.09 -7.22
C SER A 130 -19.86 0.44 -6.20
N LEU A 131 -19.41 1.20 -5.20
CA LEU A 131 -20.22 1.72 -4.08
C LEU A 131 -20.21 3.26 -3.99
N GLU A 132 -19.90 3.94 -5.10
CA GLU A 132 -20.18 5.36 -5.36
C GLU A 132 -21.45 5.49 -6.23
#